data_AF-A0A252DZ67-F1
#
_entry.id   AF-A0A252DZ67-F1
#
_cell.length_a   1.000
_cell.length_b   1.000
_cell.length_c   1.000
_cell.angle_alpha   90.00
_cell.angle_beta   90.00
_cell.angle_gamma   90.00
#
_symmetry.space_group_name_H-M   'P 1'
#
loop_
_entity.id
_entity.type
_entity.pdbx_description
1 polymer ?
#
loop_
_entity_poly.entity_id
_entity_poly.type
_entity_poly.pdbx_seq_one_letter_code
_entity_poly.pdbx_strand_id
1 'polypeptide(L)'
;MGSMFITADDWQHIAFRLTLALIVGCMIGLNRQQGGRPAGMRTFMLVSMGAALFVMIPLQAEGDSPYAATNALSRTIQGVATGVGFLGAGLILQESPRKSTVPKVRGLTTAACVWTAAGLGAAIGCGLWQMGLLGGVLTLITLSGVKRLNRSFFSQGGHNKKENTANEDDD
;
A
#
# COMPACT_ATOMS: atom_id res chain seq x y z
N MET A 1 -1.33 13.64 25.95
CA MET A 1 -2.11 12.54 25.34
C MET A 1 -3.17 13.18 24.46
N GLY A 2 -2.90 13.28 23.15
CA GLY A 2 -3.80 13.95 22.20
C GLY A 2 -5.08 13.15 21.98
N SER A 3 -6.18 13.86 21.70
CA SER A 3 -7.54 13.40 21.45
C SER A 3 -7.63 12.21 20.47
N MET A 4 -7.56 11.00 21.03
CA MET A 4 -7.97 9.78 20.31
C MET A 4 -9.50 9.72 20.15
N PHE A 5 -10.22 10.45 21.00
CA PHE A 5 -11.68 10.60 20.93
C PHE A 5 -12.06 11.62 19.86
N ILE A 6 -12.82 11.14 18.86
CA ILE A 6 -13.56 11.96 17.91
C ILE A 6 -14.99 12.03 18.43
N THR A 7 -15.49 13.23 18.73
CA THR A 7 -16.93 13.45 18.86
C THR A 7 -17.55 13.41 17.47
N ALA A 8 -18.72 12.79 17.31
CA ALA A 8 -19.37 12.64 15.99
C ALA A 8 -19.58 13.98 15.25
N ASP A 9 -19.66 15.09 16.00
CA ASP A 9 -19.80 16.44 15.45
C ASP A 9 -18.48 17.05 14.94
N ASP A 10 -17.33 16.40 15.14
CA ASP A 10 -16.02 16.88 14.69
C ASP A 10 -15.72 16.47 13.25
N TRP A 11 -16.52 17.03 12.34
CA TRP A 11 -16.39 16.82 10.91
C TRP A 11 -15.02 17.24 10.36
N GLN A 12 -14.34 18.20 11.01
CA GLN A 12 -13.03 18.68 10.60
C GLN A 12 -11.96 17.61 10.80
N HIS A 13 -11.91 16.96 11.97
CA HIS A 13 -10.97 15.88 12.22
C HIS A 13 -11.26 14.63 11.37
N ILE A 14 -12.54 14.30 11.17
CA ILE A 14 -12.94 13.20 10.29
C ILE A 14 -12.47 13.47 8.85
N ALA A 15 -12.83 14.63 8.29
CA ALA A 15 -12.46 15.01 6.93
C ALA A 15 -10.94 15.07 6.74
N PHE A 16 -10.20 15.60 7.72
CA PHE A 16 -8.74 15.65 7.70
C PHE A 16 -8.13 14.25 7.63
N ARG A 17 -8.52 13.34 8.52
CA ARG A 17 -7.96 11.98 8.56
C ARG A 17 -8.30 11.18 7.31
N LEU A 18 -9.53 11.29 6.81
CA LEU A 18 -9.94 10.61 5.56
C LEU A 18 -9.20 11.15 4.34
N THR A 19 -9.07 12.48 4.25
CA THR A 19 -8.32 13.12 3.16
C THR A 19 -6.85 12.74 3.23
N LEU A 20 -6.26 12.70 4.44
CA LEU A 20 -4.86 12.29 4.62
C LEU A 20 -4.64 10.83 4.23
N ALA A 21 -5.54 9.92 4.63
CA ALA A 21 -5.48 8.51 4.21
C ALA A 21 -5.58 8.38 2.68
N LEU A 22 -6.48 9.16 2.05
CA LEU A 22 -6.65 9.21 0.61
C LEU A 22 -5.38 9.73 -0.10
N ILE A 23 -4.71 10.75 0.43
CA ILE A 23 -3.44 11.27 -0.08
C ILE A 23 -2.33 10.23 0.04
N VAL A 24 -2.18 9.57 1.19
CA VAL A 24 -1.15 8.53 1.39
C VAL A 24 -1.36 7.36 0.43
N GLY A 25 -2.61 6.90 0.27
CA GLY A 25 -2.97 5.90 -0.73
C GLY A 25 -2.66 6.37 -2.16
N CYS A 26 -2.97 7.62 -2.50
CA CYS A 26 -2.67 8.23 -3.79
C CYS A 26 -1.17 8.19 -4.09
N MET A 27 -0.31 8.61 -3.16
CA MET A 27 1.16 8.62 -3.35
C MET A 27 1.72 7.22 -3.65
N ILE A 28 1.27 6.19 -2.92
CA ILE A 28 1.67 4.80 -3.18
C ILE A 28 1.16 4.37 -4.56
N GLY A 29 -0.11 4.64 -4.85
CA GLY A 29 -0.76 4.29 -6.10
C GLY A 29 -0.13 4.93 -7.34
N LEU A 30 0.29 6.20 -7.26
CA LEU A 30 1.03 6.89 -8.33
C LEU A 30 2.32 6.17 -8.68
N ASN A 31 3.11 5.80 -7.67
CA ASN A 31 4.35 5.06 -7.88
C ASN A 31 4.11 3.65 -8.47
N ARG A 32 2.95 3.03 -8.19
CA ARG A 32 2.56 1.75 -8.80
C ARG A 32 2.09 1.91 -10.25
N GLN A 33 1.28 2.91 -10.54
CA GLN A 33 0.78 3.19 -11.88
C GLN A 33 1.91 3.55 -12.85
N GLN A 34 2.88 4.37 -12.42
CA GLN A 34 4.10 4.66 -13.20
C GLN A 34 4.98 3.42 -13.47
N GLY A 35 4.79 2.34 -12.71
CA GLY A 35 5.45 1.05 -12.92
C GLY A 35 4.74 0.12 -13.88
N GLY A 36 3.62 0.54 -14.49
CA GLY A 36 2.80 -0.29 -15.39
C GLY A 36 2.11 -1.46 -14.68
N ARG A 37 1.87 -1.35 -13.36
CA ARG A 37 1.20 -2.38 -12.57
C ARG A 37 -0.33 -2.25 -12.67
N PRO A 38 -1.09 -3.36 -12.60
CA PRO A 38 -2.54 -3.35 -12.83
C PRO A 38 -3.37 -2.72 -11.71
N ALA A 39 -2.90 -2.74 -10.46
CA ALA A 39 -3.52 -1.93 -9.41
C ALA A 39 -3.12 -0.46 -9.60
N GLY A 40 -4.08 0.35 -10.02
CA GLY A 40 -3.90 1.78 -10.27
C GLY A 40 -4.13 2.64 -9.02
N MET A 41 -3.93 3.95 -9.18
CA MET A 41 -4.05 4.94 -8.11
C MET A 41 -5.40 4.87 -7.36
N ARG A 42 -6.51 4.67 -8.09
CA ARG A 42 -7.85 4.57 -7.50
C ARG A 42 -7.98 3.43 -6.49
N THR A 43 -7.37 2.28 -6.77
CA THR A 43 -7.42 1.11 -5.87
C THR A 43 -6.75 1.44 -4.54
N PHE A 44 -5.57 2.04 -4.57
CA PHE A 44 -4.84 2.39 -3.35
C PHE A 44 -5.53 3.48 -2.53
N MET A 45 -6.10 4.49 -3.19
CA MET A 45 -6.88 5.54 -2.54
C MET A 45 -8.09 4.96 -1.80
N LEU A 46 -8.88 4.12 -2.48
CA LEU A 46 -10.08 3.51 -1.90
C LEU A 46 -9.76 2.53 -0.77
N VAL A 47 -8.71 1.71 -0.91
CA VAL A 47 -8.31 0.75 0.13
C VAL A 47 -7.80 1.48 1.38
N SER A 48 -6.98 2.53 1.22
CA SER A 48 -6.47 3.29 2.36
C SER A 48 -7.59 4.07 3.07
N MET A 49 -8.42 4.78 2.30
CA MET A 49 -9.57 5.50 2.86
C MET A 49 -10.59 4.56 3.51
N GLY A 50 -10.89 3.42 2.88
CA GLY A 50 -11.81 2.41 3.40
C GLY A 50 -11.32 1.81 4.72
N ALA A 51 -10.02 1.50 4.83
CA ALA A 51 -9.42 1.05 6.07
C ALA A 51 -9.51 2.10 7.19
N ALA A 52 -9.31 3.39 6.85
CA ALA A 52 -9.49 4.51 7.78
C ALA A 52 -10.95 4.60 8.26
N LEU A 53 -11.92 4.46 7.35
CA LEU A 53 -13.35 4.45 7.69
C LEU A 53 -13.69 3.30 8.63
N PHE A 54 -13.24 2.08 8.33
CA PHE A 54 -13.55 0.92 9.15
C PHE A 54 -13.11 1.10 10.60
N VAL A 55 -11.89 1.60 10.84
CA VAL A 55 -11.41 1.82 12.21
C VAL A 55 -12.05 3.01 12.91
N MET A 56 -12.52 4.02 12.16
CA MET A 56 -13.25 5.15 12.74
C MET A 56 -14.65 4.80 13.24
N ILE A 57 -15.30 3.78 12.67
CA ILE A 57 -16.64 3.34 13.10
C ILE A 57 -16.67 2.96 14.59
N PRO A 58 -15.88 1.97 15.08
CA PRO A 58 -15.90 1.62 16.50
C PRO A 58 -15.38 2.75 17.40
N LEU A 59 -14.50 3.62 16.89
CA LEU A 59 -14.01 4.79 17.64
C LEU A 59 -15.09 5.87 17.86
N GLN A 60 -16.12 5.92 17.02
CA GLN A 60 -17.25 6.83 17.16
C GLN A 60 -18.47 6.17 17.79
N ALA A 61 -18.65 4.85 17.58
CA ALA A 61 -19.83 4.12 18.02
C ALA A 61 -19.80 3.75 19.51
N GLU A 62 -18.61 3.63 20.11
CA GLU A 62 -18.48 3.29 21.52
C GLU A 62 -18.21 4.54 22.38
N GLY A 63 -19.09 4.80 23.35
CA GLY A 63 -18.95 5.88 24.33
C GLY A 63 -17.80 5.65 25.33
N ASP A 64 -17.90 6.22 26.54
CA ASP A 64 -16.84 6.32 27.56
C ASP A 64 -16.30 5.00 28.16
N SER A 65 -16.46 3.83 27.51
CA SER A 65 -15.87 2.56 27.96
C SER A 65 -14.60 2.22 27.15
N PRO A 66 -13.39 2.50 27.68
CA PRO A 66 -12.14 2.35 26.91
C PRO A 66 -11.80 0.88 26.57
N TYR A 67 -12.27 -0.06 27.40
CA TYR A 67 -12.01 -1.49 27.23
C TYR A 67 -12.83 -2.11 26.09
N ALA A 68 -14.08 -1.68 25.92
CA ALA A 68 -14.89 -2.11 24.78
C ALA A 68 -14.25 -1.59 23.48
N ALA A 69 -13.81 -0.33 23.48
CA ALA A 69 -13.34 0.35 22.28
C ALA A 69 -12.07 -0.30 21.70
N THR A 70 -11.18 -0.72 22.60
CA THR A 70 -9.95 -1.43 22.23
C THR A 70 -10.24 -2.81 21.62
N ASN A 71 -11.21 -3.54 22.17
CA ASN A 71 -11.60 -4.86 21.65
C ASN A 71 -12.32 -4.75 20.29
N ALA A 72 -13.23 -3.80 20.13
CA ALA A 72 -13.91 -3.55 18.86
C ALA A 72 -12.93 -3.09 17.78
N LEU A 73 -12.01 -2.17 18.10
CA LEU A 73 -10.97 -1.71 17.20
C LEU A 73 -10.06 -2.87 16.75
N SER A 74 -9.62 -3.72 17.69
CA SER A 74 -8.76 -4.86 17.37
C SER A 74 -9.43 -5.85 16.40
N ARG A 75 -10.72 -6.15 16.62
CA ARG A 75 -11.52 -7.00 15.73
C ARG A 75 -11.71 -6.36 14.35
N THR A 76 -11.94 -5.05 14.30
CA THR A 76 -12.05 -4.31 13.05
C THR A 76 -10.74 -4.33 12.26
N ILE A 77 -9.60 -4.08 12.91
CA ILE A 77 -8.28 -4.14 12.26
C ILE A 77 -8.01 -5.55 11.72
N GLN A 78 -8.33 -6.58 12.49
CA GLN A 78 -8.23 -7.97 12.04
C GLN A 78 -9.11 -8.23 10.81
N GLY A 79 -10.37 -7.77 10.84
CA GLY A 79 -11.29 -7.88 9.71
C GLY A 79 -10.80 -7.17 8.45
N VAL A 80 -10.29 -5.94 8.58
CA VAL A 80 -9.68 -5.19 7.46
C VAL A 80 -8.47 -5.93 6.91
N ALA A 81 -7.57 -6.42 7.77
CA ALA A 81 -6.38 -7.16 7.34
C ALA A 81 -6.75 -8.43 6.57
N THR A 82 -7.76 -9.18 7.05
CA THR A 82 -8.29 -10.37 6.35
C THR A 82 -8.93 -10.00 5.00
N GLY A 83 -9.81 -8.99 4.96
CA GLY A 83 -10.47 -8.55 3.74
C GLY A 83 -9.49 -8.07 2.66
N VAL A 84 -8.46 -7.32 3.06
CA VAL A 84 -7.41 -6.85 2.15
C VAL A 84 -6.52 -8.01 1.70
N GLY A 85 -6.33 -9.04 2.52
CA GLY A 85 -5.70 -10.29 2.11
C GLY A 85 -6.38 -10.95 0.91
N PHE A 86 -7.73 -10.98 0.90
CA PHE A 86 -8.49 -11.48 -0.24
C PHE A 86 -8.32 -10.62 -1.50
N LEU A 87 -8.29 -9.29 -1.37
CA LEU A 87 -7.99 -8.39 -2.50
C LEU A 87 -6.57 -8.63 -3.04
N GLY A 88 -5.60 -8.84 -2.16
CA GLY A 88 -4.22 -9.16 -2.53
C GLY A 88 -4.11 -10.49 -3.29
N ALA A 89 -4.80 -11.53 -2.82
CA ALA A 89 -4.88 -12.82 -3.51
C ALA A 89 -5.53 -12.66 -4.90
N GLY A 90 -6.63 -11.89 -4.98
CA GLY A 90 -7.29 -11.57 -6.25
C GLY A 90 -6.36 -10.88 -7.25
N LEU A 91 -5.55 -9.91 -6.78
CA LEU A 91 -4.55 -9.22 -7.60
C LEU A 91 -3.45 -10.16 -8.12
N ILE A 92 -2.97 -11.08 -7.28
CA ILE A 92 -1.95 -12.07 -7.67
C ILE A 92 -2.52 -13.03 -8.73
N LEU A 93 -3.74 -13.53 -8.53
CA LEU A 93 -4.41 -14.43 -9.47
C LEU A 93 -4.73 -13.73 -10.79
N GLN A 94 -5.12 -12.46 -10.74
CA GLN A 94 -5.40 -11.65 -11.92
C GLN A 94 -4.12 -11.33 -12.73
N GLU A 95 -2.99 -11.11 -12.05
CA GLU A 95 -1.68 -10.88 -12.70
C GLU A 95 -1.02 -12.15 -13.23
N SER A 96 -1.38 -13.33 -12.69
CA SER A 96 -0.72 -14.59 -13.03
C SER A 96 -1.20 -15.11 -14.41
N PRO A 97 -0.28 -15.51 -15.32
CA PRO A 97 -0.69 -15.97 -16.65
C PRO A 97 -1.46 -17.29 -16.58
N ARG A 98 -2.72 -17.29 -17.02
CA ARG A 98 -3.61 -18.46 -17.03
C ARG A 98 -3.19 -19.59 -17.98
N LYS A 99 -2.21 -19.35 -18.87
CA LYS A 99 -1.83 -20.22 -19.99
C LYS A 99 -0.36 -20.68 -20.02
N SER A 100 0.44 -20.39 -19.00
CA SER A 100 1.84 -20.86 -18.97
C SER A 100 1.95 -22.25 -18.35
N THR A 101 2.68 -23.14 -19.03
CA THR A 101 3.06 -24.50 -18.61
C THR A 101 3.88 -24.52 -17.30
N VAL A 102 4.37 -23.36 -16.86
CA VAL A 102 5.00 -23.12 -15.57
C VAL A 102 4.24 -21.99 -14.87
N PRO A 103 3.66 -22.19 -13.67
CA PRO A 103 2.94 -21.15 -12.94
C PRO A 103 3.92 -20.06 -12.49
N LYS A 104 3.95 -18.94 -13.20
CA LYS A 104 4.75 -17.76 -12.83
C LYS A 104 3.89 -16.77 -12.07
N VAL A 105 4.07 -16.73 -10.75
CA VAL A 105 3.35 -15.78 -9.87
C VAL A 105 3.81 -14.36 -10.16
N ARG A 106 2.87 -13.48 -10.54
CA ARG A 106 3.09 -12.03 -10.69
C ARG A 106 2.21 -11.28 -9.69
N GLY A 107 2.51 -10.01 -9.44
CA GLY A 107 1.69 -9.16 -8.57
C GLY A 107 1.94 -9.26 -7.07
N LEU A 108 2.90 -10.06 -6.60
CA LEU A 108 3.23 -10.16 -5.16
C LEU A 108 3.53 -8.80 -4.52
N THR A 109 4.36 -7.98 -5.17
CA THR A 109 4.65 -6.63 -4.68
C THR A 109 3.42 -5.72 -4.74
N THR A 110 2.59 -5.85 -5.77
CA THR A 110 1.34 -5.07 -5.89
C THR A 110 0.40 -5.39 -4.73
N ALA A 111 0.19 -6.68 -4.45
CA ALA A 111 -0.61 -7.16 -3.33
C ALA A 111 -0.06 -6.69 -1.97
N ALA A 112 1.26 -6.81 -1.76
CA ALA A 112 1.90 -6.30 -0.55
C ALA A 112 1.69 -4.80 -0.37
N CYS A 113 1.79 -4.00 -1.45
CA CYS A 113 1.54 -2.57 -1.37
C CYS A 113 0.08 -2.26 -0.99
N VAL A 114 -0.91 -3.00 -1.52
CA VAL A 114 -2.32 -2.79 -1.18
C VAL A 114 -2.55 -3.09 0.30
N TRP A 115 -1.94 -4.17 0.81
CA TRP A 115 -1.94 -4.51 2.23
C TRP A 115 -1.33 -3.39 3.08
N THR A 116 -0.17 -2.87 2.69
CA THR A 116 0.46 -1.74 3.37
C THR A 116 -0.43 -0.49 3.35
N ALA A 117 -1.03 -0.15 2.20
CA ALA A 117 -1.90 1.02 2.08
C ALA A 117 -3.12 0.96 3.00
N ALA A 118 -3.70 -0.23 3.19
CA ALA A 118 -4.76 -0.45 4.16
C ALA A 118 -4.27 -0.22 5.59
N GLY A 119 -3.12 -0.78 5.97
CA GLY A 119 -2.52 -0.58 7.30
C GLY A 119 -2.23 0.89 7.61
N LEU A 120 -1.70 1.64 6.64
CA LEU A 120 -1.45 3.08 6.77
C LEU A 120 -2.77 3.87 6.92
N GLY A 121 -3.80 3.49 6.14
CA GLY A 121 -5.13 4.08 6.25
C GLY A 121 -5.75 3.85 7.64
N ALA A 122 -5.68 2.62 8.13
CA ALA A 122 -6.11 2.27 9.49
C ALA A 122 -5.34 3.08 10.56
N ALA A 123 -4.02 3.20 10.45
CA ALA A 123 -3.23 4.02 11.39
C ALA A 123 -3.69 5.49 11.40
N ILE A 124 -3.89 6.09 10.22
CA ILE A 124 -4.39 7.47 10.09
C ILE A 124 -5.82 7.59 10.65
N GLY A 125 -6.68 6.61 10.41
CA GLY A 125 -8.04 6.57 10.94
C GLY A 125 -8.08 6.57 12.46
N CYS A 126 -7.19 5.81 13.09
CA CYS A 126 -6.99 5.80 14.55
C CYS A 126 -6.41 7.12 15.11
N GLY A 127 -6.10 8.09 14.27
CA GLY A 127 -5.46 9.35 14.67
C GLY A 127 -3.93 9.26 14.80
N LEU A 128 -3.33 8.13 14.46
CA LEU A 128 -1.88 7.91 14.45
C LEU A 128 -1.28 8.41 13.12
N TRP A 129 -1.62 9.64 12.73
CA TRP A 129 -1.29 10.19 11.42
C TRP A 129 0.22 10.34 11.20
N GLN A 130 1.00 10.62 12.25
CA GLN A 130 2.47 10.61 12.15
C GLN A 130 3.02 9.23 11.79
N MET A 131 2.45 8.16 12.38
CA MET A 131 2.82 6.78 12.07
C MET A 131 2.45 6.43 10.62
N GLY A 132 1.26 6.85 10.17
CA GLY A 132 0.81 6.69 8.80
C GLY A 132 1.70 7.42 7.78
N LEU A 133 2.11 8.65 8.06
CA LEU A 133 3.02 9.41 7.20
C LEU A 133 4.41 8.78 7.13
N LEU A 134 5.00 8.45 8.28
CA LEU A 134 6.31 7.82 8.33
C LEU A 134 6.31 6.48 7.58
N GLY A 135 5.30 5.64 7.83
CA GLY A 135 5.12 4.37 7.12
C GLY A 135 4.90 4.57 5.61
N GLY A 136 4.16 5.60 5.20
CA GLY A 136 3.99 5.98 3.80
C GLY A 136 5.31 6.36 3.12
N VAL A 137 6.12 7.20 3.77
CA VAL A 137 7.44 7.59 3.28
C VAL A 137 8.36 6.37 3.15
N LEU A 138 8.44 5.52 4.17
CA LEU A 138 9.24 4.29 4.14
C LEU A 138 8.78 3.33 3.04
N THR A 139 7.47 3.24 2.80
CA THR A 139 6.90 2.46 1.70
C THR A 139 7.39 3.01 0.35
N LEU A 140 7.32 4.33 0.14
CA LEU A 140 7.80 4.95 -1.09
C LEU A 140 9.31 4.77 -1.28
N ILE A 141 10.10 4.91 -0.22
CA ILE A 141 11.56 4.67 -0.25
C ILE A 141 11.84 3.22 -0.65
N THR A 142 11.16 2.25 -0.05
CA THR A 142 11.33 0.83 -0.38
C THR A 142 11.01 0.58 -1.86
N LEU A 143 9.92 1.16 -2.35
CA LEU A 143 9.44 0.95 -3.71
C LEU A 143 10.31 1.64 -4.77
N SER A 144 10.83 2.83 -4.48
CA SER A 144 11.63 3.65 -5.40
C SER A 144 13.11 3.30 -5.32
N GLY A 145 13.64 3.04 -4.12
CA GLY A 145 15.02 2.67 -3.86
C GLY A 145 15.42 1.38 -4.56
N VAL A 146 14.59 0.34 -4.46
CA VAL A 146 14.83 -0.94 -5.16
C VAL A 146 14.78 -0.77 -6.68
N LYS A 147 13.87 0.06 -7.20
CA LYS A 147 13.77 0.35 -8.64
C LYS A 147 15.02 1.07 -9.16
N ARG A 148 15.57 2.01 -8.38
CA ARG A 148 16.80 2.75 -8.72
C ARG A 148 18.02 1.84 -8.69
N LEU A 149 18.15 1.00 -7.65
CA LEU A 149 19.26 0.05 -7.52
C LEU A 149 19.30 -0.92 -8.71
N ASN A 150 18.16 -1.49 -9.10
CA ASN A 150 18.09 -2.42 -10.22
C ASN A 150 18.49 -1.76 -11.56
N ARG A 151 18.16 -0.48 -11.76
CA ARG A 151 18.53 0.26 -12.97
C ARG A 151 20.03 0.55 -13.05
N SER A 152 20.68 0.81 -11.90
CA SER A 152 22.14 1.02 -11.84
C SER A 152 22.93 -0.27 -12.12
N PHE A 153 22.47 -1.42 -11.63
CA PHE A 153 23.12 -2.71 -11.91
C PHE A 153 22.99 -3.14 -13.38
N PHE A 154 21.82 -2.95 -14.00
CA PHE A 154 21.62 -3.33 -15.41
C PHE A 154 22.34 -2.40 -16.41
N SER A 155 22.73 -1.18 -16.01
CA SER A 155 23.47 -0.26 -16.88
C SER A 155 24.95 -0.60 -17.06
N GLN A 156 25.55 -1.44 -16.18
CA GLN A 156 26.94 -1.88 -16.34
C GLN A 156 27.12 -3.14 -17.20
N GLY A 157 26.07 -3.96 -17.38
CA GLY A 157 26.16 -5.19 -18.19
C GLY A 157 26.04 -4.98 -19.72
N GLY A 158 25.67 -3.78 -20.17
CA GLY A 158 25.40 -3.48 -21.58
C GLY A 158 26.61 -3.06 -22.41
N HIS A 159 27.75 -2.74 -21.80
CA HIS A 159 28.94 -2.28 -22.52
C HIS A 159 29.88 -3.43 -22.94
N ASN A 160 29.78 -4.61 -22.33
CA ASN A 160 30.73 -5.71 -22.56
C ASN A 160 30.34 -6.68 -23.70
N LYS A 161 29.20 -6.47 -24.39
CA LYS A 161 28.75 -7.36 -25.47
C LYS A 161 29.02 -6.84 -26.89
N LYS A 162 29.29 -5.53 -27.06
CA LYS A 162 29.58 -4.96 -28.39
C LYS A 162 31.03 -5.13 -28.83
N GLU A 163 31.95 -5.39 -27.91
CA GLU A 163 33.38 -5.55 -28.23
C GLU A 163 33.71 -7.00 -28.66
N ASN A 164 32.95 -8.00 -28.21
CA ASN A 164 33.25 -9.40 -28.50
C ASN A 164 32.68 -9.93 -29.82
N THR A 165 31.74 -9.21 -30.46
CA THR A 165 31.22 -9.56 -31.79
C THR A 165 31.94 -8.86 -32.92
N ALA A 166 32.84 -7.90 -32.63
CA ALA A 166 33.66 -7.24 -33.65
C ALA A 166 34.97 -7.98 -33.94
N ASN A 167 35.37 -8.91 -33.06
CA ASN A 167 36.61 -9.71 -33.22
C ASN A 167 36.36 -11.12 -33.82
N GLU A 168 35.12 -11.53 -34.06
CA GLU A 168 34.79 -12.84 -34.65
C GLU A 168 34.57 -12.77 -36.18
N ASP A 169 34.50 -11.57 -36.76
CA ASP A 169 34.26 -11.36 -38.20
C ASP A 169 35.54 -11.02 -38.99
N ASP A 170 36.71 -10.95 -38.32
CA ASP A 170 38.02 -10.59 -38.91
C ASP A 170 39.05 -11.75 -38.95
N ASP A 171 38.65 -13.00 -38.67
CA ASP A 171 39.48 -14.22 -38.80
C ASP A 171 38.99 -15.16 -39.92
#